data_AF-A0A382E7N8-F1
#
_entry.id   AF-A0A382E7N8-F1
#
_cell.length_a   1.000
_cell.length_b   1.000
_cell.length_c   1.000
_cell.angle_alpha   90.00
_cell.angle_beta   90.00
_cell.angle_gamma   90.00
#
_symmetry.space_group_name_H-M   'P 1'
#
loop_
_entity.id
_entity.type
_entity.pdbx_description
1 polymer ?
#
loop_
_entity_poly.entity_id
_entity_poly.type
_entity_poly.pdbx_seq_one_letter_code
_entity_poly.pdbx_strand_id
1 'polypeptide(L)'
;MSLLLGMAISGGVVSVSGQSTKTGDDNSKGSVWLNNSILEEAPYVNAEKVENRGLINAATPDNVPFYFFNTKYFTNSGTINIRKDFEFSTFKTENQGVDFDPKKAKVFHNHSTGKIISISDEFSTGSVRINAERIINKGLISAENAGVLDLEGDDVN
;
A
#
# COMPACT_ATOMS: atom_id res chain seq x y z
N MET A 1 -7.24 22.72 -50.07
CA MET A 1 -5.98 23.13 -49.43
C MET A 1 -6.33 23.56 -48.00
N SER A 2 -5.83 22.78 -47.04
CA SER A 2 -5.81 22.90 -45.57
C SER A 2 -6.58 24.02 -44.85
N LEU A 3 -7.40 23.67 -43.85
CA LEU A 3 -7.00 23.79 -42.43
C LEU A 3 -7.96 22.97 -41.54
N LEU A 4 -7.48 21.85 -40.99
CA LEU A 4 -8.09 21.21 -39.82
C LEU A 4 -7.73 22.07 -38.59
N LEU A 5 -8.73 22.64 -37.93
CA LEU A 5 -8.55 23.22 -36.60
C LEU A 5 -8.88 22.13 -35.57
N GLY A 6 -7.85 21.47 -35.07
CA GLY A 6 -7.96 20.52 -33.96
C GLY A 6 -8.33 21.28 -32.69
N MET A 7 -9.51 20.98 -32.14
CA MET A 7 -9.82 21.33 -30.76
C MET A 7 -9.01 20.42 -29.84
N ALA A 8 -8.01 21.01 -29.19
CA ALA A 8 -7.32 20.38 -28.08
C ALA A 8 -8.31 20.20 -26.92
N ILE A 9 -8.72 18.97 -26.67
CA ILE A 9 -9.29 18.58 -25.38
C ILE A 9 -8.15 18.63 -24.36
N SER A 10 -8.06 19.75 -23.66
CA SER A 10 -7.33 19.88 -22.41
C SER A 10 -7.88 18.83 -21.45
N GLY A 11 -7.18 17.69 -21.38
CA GLY A 11 -7.36 16.68 -20.33
C GLY A 11 -6.87 17.27 -19.02
N GLY A 12 -7.69 18.11 -18.39
CA GLY A 12 -7.52 18.46 -16.99
C GLY A 12 -7.64 17.18 -16.19
N VAL A 13 -6.53 16.69 -15.66
CA VAL A 13 -6.53 15.64 -14.66
C VAL A 13 -7.18 16.27 -13.42
N VAL A 14 -8.47 15.98 -13.21
CA VAL A 14 -9.16 16.40 -11.99
C VAL A 14 -8.59 15.55 -10.87
N SER A 15 -7.62 16.10 -10.13
CA SER A 15 -7.14 15.53 -8.89
C SER A 15 -8.29 15.55 -7.88
N VAL A 16 -9.04 14.46 -7.78
CA VAL A 16 -9.97 14.26 -6.66
C VAL A 16 -9.12 13.87 -5.46
N SER A 17 -8.84 14.82 -4.58
CA SER A 17 -8.39 14.54 -3.22
C SER A 17 -9.54 13.87 -2.47
N GLY A 18 -9.75 12.57 -2.72
CA GLY A 18 -10.88 11.83 -2.20
C GLY A 18 -10.58 11.20 -0.83
N GLN A 19 -11.59 11.17 0.04
CA GLN A 19 -11.57 10.37 1.26
C GLN A 19 -11.47 8.87 0.92
N SER A 20 -10.61 8.15 1.65
CA SER A 20 -10.67 6.68 1.69
C SER A 20 -11.91 6.24 2.47
N THR A 21 -12.54 5.15 2.03
CA THR A 21 -13.77 4.64 2.67
C THR A 21 -13.46 3.38 3.49
N LYS A 22 -13.83 3.39 4.77
CA LYS A 22 -13.85 2.21 5.67
C LYS A 22 -15.28 1.72 5.85
N THR A 23 -15.51 0.42 5.77
CA THR A 23 -16.77 -0.22 6.16
C THR A 23 -16.54 -1.18 7.34
N GLY A 24 -17.39 -1.13 8.38
CA GLY A 24 -17.38 -2.06 9.52
C GLY A 24 -16.97 -1.45 10.86
N ASP A 25 -17.32 -2.13 11.96
CA ASP A 25 -17.04 -1.73 13.34
C ASP A 25 -15.54 -1.76 13.68
N ASP A 26 -15.15 -1.15 14.80
CA ASP A 26 -13.76 -1.06 15.29
C ASP A 26 -13.11 -2.41 15.64
N ASN A 27 -13.88 -3.50 15.63
CA ASN A 27 -13.39 -4.85 15.88
C ASN A 27 -12.67 -5.52 14.69
N SER A 28 -12.45 -4.78 13.59
CA SER A 28 -11.64 -5.14 12.40
C SER A 28 -12.04 -6.39 11.60
N LYS A 29 -12.86 -7.29 12.15
CA LYS A 29 -13.36 -8.49 11.46
C LYS A 29 -14.42 -8.10 10.42
N GLY A 30 -14.23 -8.54 9.18
CA GLY A 30 -15.08 -8.24 8.05
C GLY A 30 -14.94 -6.82 7.52
N SER A 31 -14.08 -5.98 8.11
CA SER A 31 -13.92 -4.60 7.66
C SER A 31 -13.09 -4.48 6.40
N VAL A 32 -13.43 -3.48 5.58
CA VAL A 32 -12.78 -3.21 4.30
C VAL A 32 -12.34 -1.76 4.29
N TRP A 33 -11.11 -1.51 3.84
CA TRP A 33 -10.59 -0.19 3.55
C TRP A 33 -10.24 -0.10 2.06
N LEU A 34 -10.74 0.94 1.39
CA LEU A 34 -10.58 1.13 -0.04
C LEU A 34 -10.03 2.52 -0.34
N ASN A 35 -8.85 2.58 -0.98
CA ASN A 35 -8.33 3.81 -1.57
C ASN A 35 -8.59 3.87 -3.08
N ASN A 36 -9.37 4.86 -3.50
CA ASN A 36 -9.58 5.24 -4.91
C ASN A 36 -9.06 6.66 -5.22
N SER A 37 -8.23 7.21 -4.34
CA SER A 37 -7.87 8.62 -4.30
C SER A 37 -6.36 8.81 -4.33
N ILE A 38 -5.91 10.07 -4.26
CA ILE A 38 -4.51 10.44 -4.01
C ILE A 38 -4.37 10.76 -2.53
N LEU A 39 -3.48 10.05 -1.83
CA LEU A 39 -3.13 10.25 -0.44
C LEU A 39 -1.66 10.67 -0.35
N GLU A 40 -1.40 11.91 0.10
CA GLU A 40 -0.04 12.46 0.25
C GLU A 40 0.54 12.29 1.66
N GLU A 41 -0.29 11.81 2.58
CA GLU A 41 0.08 11.46 3.95
C GLU A 41 -0.17 9.96 4.19
N ALA A 42 0.63 9.34 5.07
CA ALA A 42 0.50 7.93 5.39
C ALA A 42 -0.83 7.68 6.13
N PRO A 43 -1.81 6.97 5.53
CA PRO A 43 -3.09 6.76 6.18
C PRO A 43 -2.95 5.78 7.34
N TYR A 44 -3.66 6.04 8.45
CA TYR A 44 -3.91 5.00 9.44
C TYR A 44 -4.95 4.01 8.89
N VAL A 45 -4.53 2.77 8.65
CA VAL A 45 -5.41 1.73 8.10
C VAL A 45 -5.56 0.58 9.08
N ASN A 46 -6.77 0.42 9.61
CA ASN A 46 -7.15 -0.72 10.45
C ASN A 46 -8.36 -1.43 9.82
N ALA A 47 -8.07 -2.49 9.06
CA ALA A 47 -9.09 -3.30 8.40
C ALA A 47 -8.60 -4.72 8.09
N GLU A 48 -9.50 -5.70 8.08
CA GLU A 48 -9.16 -7.07 7.67
C GLU A 48 -8.81 -7.17 6.18
N LYS A 49 -9.48 -6.37 5.34
CA LYS A 49 -9.25 -6.29 3.90
C LYS A 49 -8.85 -4.88 3.47
N VAL A 50 -7.78 -4.78 2.69
CA VAL A 50 -7.27 -3.51 2.16
C VAL A 50 -7.17 -3.60 0.65
N GLU A 51 -7.78 -2.63 -0.03
CA GLU A 51 -7.70 -2.45 -1.47
C GLU A 51 -7.13 -1.07 -1.81
N ASN A 52 -5.98 -1.05 -2.48
CA ASN A 52 -5.43 0.17 -3.05
C ASN A 52 -5.62 0.19 -4.57
N ARG A 53 -6.41 1.14 -5.06
CA ARG A 53 -6.59 1.42 -6.50
C ARG A 53 -6.07 2.81 -6.89
N GLY A 54 -5.86 3.69 -5.91
CA GLY A 54 -5.36 5.05 -6.08
C GLY A 54 -3.84 5.19 -5.91
N LEU A 55 -3.41 6.38 -5.51
CA LEU A 55 -2.02 6.70 -5.18
C LEU A 55 -1.89 6.90 -3.67
N ILE A 56 -0.92 6.22 -3.06
CA ILE A 56 -0.37 6.56 -1.75
C ILE A 56 1.04 7.06 -2.01
N ASN A 57 1.32 8.32 -1.68
CA ASN A 57 2.63 8.95 -1.85
C ASN A 57 3.02 9.63 -0.54
N ALA A 58 3.56 8.86 0.40
CA ALA A 58 3.68 9.26 1.78
C ALA A 58 5.11 9.12 2.32
N ALA A 59 5.42 9.90 3.35
CA ALA A 59 6.57 9.65 4.22
C ALA A 59 6.06 9.11 5.57
N THR A 60 6.81 8.20 6.18
CA THR A 60 6.53 7.72 7.54
C THR A 60 7.45 8.39 8.57
N PRO A 61 7.14 8.29 9.88
CA PRO A 61 8.08 8.70 10.93
C PRO A 61 9.42 7.94 10.89
N ASP A 62 10.47 8.49 11.49
CA ASP A 62 11.81 7.86 11.51
C ASP A 62 11.76 6.48 12.19
N ASN A 63 12.42 5.50 11.58
CA ASN A 63 12.46 4.11 12.06
C ASN A 63 11.09 3.41 12.18
N VAL A 64 10.04 3.97 11.56
CA VAL A 64 8.70 3.36 11.53
C VAL A 64 8.36 3.01 10.08
N PRO A 65 8.23 1.72 9.72
CA PRO A 65 7.83 1.35 8.37
C PRO A 65 6.37 1.76 8.12
N PHE A 66 5.97 1.81 6.85
CA PHE A 66 4.54 1.89 6.51
C PHE A 66 3.92 0.50 6.59
N TYR A 67 2.85 0.32 7.38
CA TYR A 67 2.16 -0.95 7.56
C TYR A 67 0.65 -0.78 7.78
N PHE A 68 -0.08 -1.91 7.68
CA PHE A 68 -1.53 -1.97 7.83
C PHE A 68 -1.92 -2.79 9.07
N PHE A 69 -2.88 -2.31 9.86
CA PHE A 69 -3.34 -2.99 11.08
C PHE A 69 -4.47 -3.97 10.78
N ASN A 70 -4.41 -5.14 11.43
CA ASN A 70 -5.33 -6.28 11.32
C ASN A 70 -5.54 -6.82 9.90
N THR A 71 -4.77 -6.34 8.93
CA THR A 71 -4.93 -6.71 7.53
C THR A 71 -4.45 -8.12 7.28
N LYS A 72 -5.36 -8.93 6.74
CA LYS A 72 -5.09 -10.31 6.32
C LYS A 72 -5.06 -10.43 4.81
N TYR A 73 -5.86 -9.61 4.12
CA TYR A 73 -6.01 -9.65 2.67
C TYR A 73 -5.69 -8.27 2.10
N PHE A 74 -4.64 -8.20 1.29
CA PHE A 74 -4.20 -6.97 0.65
C PHE A 74 -4.22 -7.12 -0.86
N THR A 75 -4.83 -6.16 -1.54
CA THR A 75 -4.85 -6.06 -3.00
C THR A 75 -4.40 -4.68 -3.44
N ASN A 76 -3.36 -4.63 -4.27
CA ASN A 76 -2.88 -3.39 -4.89
C ASN A 76 -3.04 -3.45 -6.41
N SER A 77 -3.67 -2.43 -6.97
CA SER A 77 -3.74 -2.16 -8.42
C SER A 77 -3.31 -0.74 -8.77
N GLY A 78 -3.14 0.12 -7.77
CA GLY A 78 -2.66 1.49 -7.88
C GLY A 78 -1.16 1.62 -7.60
N THR A 79 -0.74 2.76 -7.07
CA THR A 79 0.66 3.04 -6.74
C THR A 79 0.82 3.34 -5.26
N ILE A 80 1.85 2.76 -4.65
CA ILE A 80 2.29 3.04 -3.29
C ILE A 80 3.75 3.46 -3.39
N ASN A 81 4.03 4.72 -3.09
CA ASN A 81 5.36 5.29 -2.98
C ASN A 81 5.56 5.69 -1.51
N ILE A 82 6.39 4.94 -0.79
CA ILE A 82 6.73 5.23 0.61
C ILE A 82 8.15 5.75 0.63
N ARG A 83 8.35 6.95 1.18
CA ARG A 83 9.67 7.39 1.64
C ARG A 83 9.88 6.72 2.98
N LYS A 84 10.89 5.83 3.06
CA LYS A 84 11.21 4.83 4.10
C LYS A 84 10.68 3.42 3.83
N ASP A 85 10.98 2.52 4.75
CA ASP A 85 10.68 1.10 4.67
C ASP A 85 9.15 0.82 4.57
N PHE A 86 8.79 -0.20 3.81
CA PHE A 86 7.44 -0.74 3.69
C PHE A 86 7.38 -2.14 4.31
N GLU A 87 6.37 -2.39 5.14
CA GLU A 87 6.15 -3.71 5.71
C GLU A 87 4.69 -4.15 5.58
N PHE A 88 4.49 -5.32 4.97
CA PHE A 88 3.21 -6.00 4.96
C PHE A 88 3.26 -7.27 5.79
N SER A 89 2.69 -7.18 6.99
CA SER A 89 2.44 -8.28 7.92
C SER A 89 1.08 -8.03 8.59
N THR A 90 0.49 -9.04 9.23
CA THR A 90 -0.68 -8.83 10.10
C THR A 90 -0.22 -8.36 11.48
N PHE A 91 -0.37 -7.07 11.76
CA PHE A 91 -0.21 -6.49 13.10
C PHE A 91 -1.57 -6.45 13.81
N LYS A 92 -1.72 -7.18 14.91
CA LYS A 92 -3.02 -7.25 15.61
C LYS A 92 -3.22 -6.04 16.52
N THR A 93 -4.43 -5.51 16.57
CA THR A 93 -4.83 -4.52 17.58
C THR A 93 -5.99 -5.09 18.40
N GLU A 94 -5.72 -6.05 19.28
CA GLU A 94 -6.70 -6.57 20.24
C GLU A 94 -6.39 -6.02 21.64
N ASN A 95 -7.42 -5.71 22.45
CA ASN A 95 -7.34 -5.35 23.88
C ASN A 95 -6.34 -4.23 24.24
N GLN A 96 -6.64 -2.99 23.83
CA GLN A 96 -5.99 -1.74 24.31
C GLN A 96 -4.53 -1.50 23.87
N GLY A 97 -3.99 -2.29 22.91
CA GLY A 97 -2.62 -2.09 22.41
C GLY A 97 -2.40 -2.56 20.97
N VAL A 98 -1.26 -2.16 20.42
CA VAL A 98 -0.73 -2.68 19.15
C VAL A 98 0.20 -3.85 19.47
N ASP A 99 -0.13 -5.03 18.95
CA ASP A 99 0.79 -6.16 18.88
C ASP A 99 1.78 -5.88 17.74
N PHE A 100 2.99 -5.45 18.13
CA PHE A 100 4.06 -5.16 17.18
C PHE A 100 4.79 -6.43 16.72
N ASP A 101 4.46 -7.61 17.26
CA ASP A 101 4.99 -8.86 16.73
C ASP A 101 4.23 -9.20 15.43
N PRO A 102 4.90 -9.08 14.25
CA PRO A 102 4.24 -9.30 12.98
C PRO A 102 3.80 -10.76 12.87
N LYS A 103 2.54 -10.97 12.46
CA LYS A 103 2.02 -12.30 12.12
C LYS A 103 1.91 -12.43 10.62
N LYS A 104 2.08 -13.65 10.12
CA LYS A 104 1.90 -13.97 8.70
C LYS A 104 0.48 -13.61 8.25
N ALA A 105 0.37 -12.75 7.23
CA ALA A 105 -0.91 -12.40 6.61
C ALA A 105 -1.44 -13.55 5.75
N LYS A 106 -2.70 -13.46 5.28
CA LYS A 106 -3.28 -14.51 4.44
C LYS A 106 -2.89 -14.37 2.97
N VAL A 107 -3.16 -13.19 2.39
CA VAL A 107 -2.93 -12.95 0.97
C VAL A 107 -2.38 -11.57 0.74
N PHE A 108 -1.28 -11.50 0.02
CA PHE A 108 -0.77 -10.31 -0.63
C PHE A 108 -0.93 -10.46 -2.14
N HIS A 109 -1.65 -9.55 -2.79
CA HIS A 109 -1.82 -9.55 -4.24
C HIS A 109 -1.50 -8.18 -4.83
N ASN A 110 -0.39 -8.08 -5.54
CA ASN A 110 -0.05 -6.93 -6.36
C ASN A 110 -0.41 -7.23 -7.82
N HIS A 111 -1.45 -6.58 -8.34
CA HIS A 111 -1.91 -6.72 -9.73
C HIS A 111 -0.86 -6.19 -10.72
N SER A 112 -1.04 -6.50 -12.01
CA SER A 112 -0.11 -6.11 -13.07
C SER A 112 0.07 -4.60 -13.25
N THR A 113 -0.92 -3.79 -12.86
CA THR A 113 -0.82 -2.33 -12.83
C THR A 113 -0.27 -1.79 -11.52
N GLY A 114 -0.22 -2.64 -10.49
CA GLY A 114 0.17 -2.30 -9.14
C GLY A 114 1.66 -1.98 -9.04
N LYS A 115 1.98 -0.89 -8.36
CA LYS A 115 3.36 -0.48 -8.06
C LYS A 115 3.51 -0.28 -6.56
N ILE A 116 4.56 -0.84 -5.99
CA ILE A 116 5.02 -0.56 -4.63
C ILE A 116 6.48 -0.18 -4.72
N ILE A 117 6.81 1.03 -4.27
CA ILE A 117 8.15 1.58 -4.31
C ILE A 117 8.47 2.10 -2.90
N SER A 118 9.49 1.53 -2.28
CA SER A 118 10.07 2.04 -1.05
C SER A 118 11.35 2.80 -1.40
N ILE A 119 11.41 4.06 -0.99
CA ILE A 119 12.47 5.02 -1.31
C ILE A 119 13.29 5.23 -0.03
N SER A 120 14.59 4.95 -0.06
CA SER A 120 15.44 5.16 1.11
C SER A 120 15.65 6.65 1.42
N ASP A 121 15.97 6.95 2.67
CA ASP A 121 16.39 8.27 3.12
C ASP A 121 17.50 8.16 4.17
N GLU A 122 17.84 9.26 4.85
CA GLU A 122 18.91 9.27 5.87
C GLU A 122 18.60 8.42 7.12
N PHE A 123 17.33 8.00 7.30
CA PHE A 123 16.85 7.25 8.48
C PHE A 123 16.26 5.88 8.13
N SER A 124 16.41 5.43 6.88
CA SER A 124 15.84 4.16 6.43
C SER A 124 16.62 3.54 5.28
N THR A 125 16.44 2.23 5.12
CA THR A 125 17.10 1.50 4.04
C THR A 125 16.31 1.53 2.74
N GLY A 126 15.02 1.89 2.78
CA GLY A 126 14.12 1.73 1.64
C GLY A 126 13.73 0.27 1.41
N SER A 127 13.71 -0.54 2.49
CA SER A 127 13.40 -1.97 2.40
C SER A 127 11.91 -2.22 2.19
N VAL A 128 11.60 -3.29 1.46
CA VAL A 128 10.25 -3.82 1.32
C VAL A 128 10.22 -5.21 1.94
N ARG A 129 9.41 -5.39 2.98
CA ARG A 129 9.18 -6.70 3.62
C ARG A 129 7.73 -7.11 3.45
N ILE A 130 7.50 -8.34 2.99
CA ILE A 130 6.16 -8.89 2.79
C ILE A 130 6.11 -10.29 3.41
N ASN A 131 5.27 -10.45 4.43
CA ASN A 131 5.04 -11.70 5.16
C ASN A 131 3.57 -12.15 5.02
N ALA A 132 3.31 -13.11 4.13
CA ALA A 132 1.97 -13.63 3.87
C ALA A 132 2.00 -15.09 3.42
N GLU A 133 1.00 -15.89 3.80
CA GLU A 133 0.85 -17.29 3.36
C GLU A 133 0.92 -17.39 1.83
N ARG A 134 0.22 -16.49 1.13
CA ARG A 134 0.22 -16.42 -0.33
C ARG A 134 0.60 -15.03 -0.83
N ILE A 135 1.66 -14.97 -1.63
CA ILE A 135 2.15 -13.76 -2.30
C ILE A 135 1.97 -13.95 -3.81
N ILE A 136 1.20 -13.05 -4.43
CA ILE A 136 1.01 -12.99 -5.88
C ILE A 136 1.45 -11.61 -6.34
N ASN A 137 2.58 -11.52 -7.03
CA ASN A 137 3.07 -10.28 -7.61
C ASN A 137 3.10 -10.35 -9.14
N LYS A 138 2.18 -9.62 -9.78
CA LYS A 138 2.15 -9.43 -11.24
C LYS A 138 2.62 -8.05 -11.67
N GLY A 139 2.78 -7.14 -10.72
CA GLY A 139 3.19 -5.75 -10.92
C GLY A 139 4.64 -5.50 -10.53
N LEU A 140 4.94 -4.24 -10.20
CA LEU A 140 6.26 -3.82 -9.75
C LEU A 140 6.31 -3.73 -8.22
N ILE A 141 7.35 -4.34 -7.65
CA ILE A 141 7.79 -4.10 -6.27
C ILE A 141 9.24 -3.69 -6.35
N SER A 142 9.59 -2.53 -5.78
CA SER A 142 10.93 -1.98 -5.82
C SER A 142 11.33 -1.48 -4.44
N ALA A 143 12.48 -1.97 -3.97
CA ALA A 143 13.22 -1.37 -2.87
C ALA A 143 14.36 -0.56 -3.48
N GLU A 144 14.36 0.76 -3.30
CA GLU A 144 15.42 1.62 -3.86
C GLU A 144 16.68 1.62 -2.97
N ASN A 145 17.83 1.93 -3.58
CA ASN A 145 19.16 1.95 -2.94
C ASN A 145 19.56 0.60 -2.32
N ALA A 146 20.28 0.60 -1.19
CA ALA A 146 20.73 -0.60 -0.48
C ALA A 146 19.60 -1.31 0.29
N GLY A 147 18.35 -1.02 -0.04
CA GLY A 147 17.16 -1.62 0.55
C GLY A 147 17.08 -3.12 0.26
N VAL A 148 16.50 -3.85 1.20
CA VAL A 148 16.26 -5.29 1.08
C VAL A 148 14.85 -5.50 0.57
N LEU A 149 14.69 -6.38 -0.43
CA LEU A 149 13.41 -6.97 -0.78
C LEU A 149 13.31 -8.34 -0.12
N ASP A 150 12.45 -8.44 0.89
CA ASP A 150 12.22 -9.66 1.66
C ASP A 150 10.79 -10.15 1.47
N LEU A 151 10.65 -11.38 0.96
CA LEU A 151 9.38 -12.02 0.66
C LEU A 151 9.30 -13.34 1.42
N GLU A 152 8.52 -13.38 2.49
CA GLU A 152 8.29 -14.56 3.31
C GLU A 152 6.86 -15.07 3.10
N GLY A 153 6.74 -16.23 2.46
CA GLY A 153 5.44 -16.85 2.24
C GLY A 153 5.51 -18.35 2.00
N ASP A 154 4.36 -19.01 2.13
CA ASP A 154 4.25 -20.45 1.88
C ASP A 154 4.10 -20.73 0.37
N ASP A 155 3.51 -19.77 -0.38
CA ASP A 155 3.33 -19.78 -1.82
C ASP A 155 3.65 -18.39 -2.41
N VAL A 156 4.76 -18.27 -3.16
CA VAL A 156 5.26 -17.01 -3.73
C VAL A 156 5.30 -17.11 -5.26
N ASN A 157 4.50 -16.30 -5.95
CA ASN A 157 4.38 -16.28 -7.42
C ASN A 157 4.43 -14.88 -8.02
#